data_AF-A0A7H8UIB9-F1
#
_entry.id   AF-A0A7H8UIB9-F1
#
_cell.length_a   1.000
_cell.length_b   1.000
_cell.length_c   1.000
_cell.angle_alpha   90.00
_cell.angle_beta   90.00
_cell.angle_gamma   90.00
#
_symmetry.space_group_name_H-M   'P 1'
#
loop_
_entity.id
_entity.type
_entity.pdbx_description
1 polymer ?
#
loop_
_entity_poly.entity_id
_entity_poly.type
_entity_poly.pdbx_seq_one_letter_code
_entity_poly.pdbx_strand_id
1 'polypeptide(L)'
;MSRLSEILDQMTVVLNDLKTVMDAEQQHLSSGQINGSALQRITEDKSSLLATLDYLEKQRRAEQDQKRSANDEMNERWQTITEKTQHLRDLNQHNGWLLEGQIIRNQQALEVLKPHKEPGLYGADGQAATARITGGKKISI
;
A
#
# COMPACT_ATOMS: atom_id res chain seq x y z
N MET A 1 11.30 -4.62 -38.07
CA MET A 1 11.14 -5.02 -36.66
C MET A 1 9.89 -5.87 -36.56
N SER A 2 9.90 -6.96 -35.80
CA SER A 2 8.69 -7.78 -35.61
C SER A 2 7.79 -7.12 -34.57
N ARG A 3 6.47 -7.21 -34.74
CA ARG A 3 5.48 -6.69 -33.79
C ARG A 3 5.71 -7.17 -32.34
N LEU A 4 6.24 -8.38 -32.17
CA LEU A 4 6.62 -8.93 -30.87
C LEU A 4 7.80 -8.16 -30.23
N SER A 5 8.78 -7.73 -31.02
CA SER A 5 9.91 -6.92 -30.53
C SER A 5 9.44 -5.57 -30.00
N GLU A 6 8.52 -4.91 -30.71
CA GLU A 6 7.95 -3.63 -30.27
C GLU A 6 7.18 -3.78 -28.96
N ILE A 7 6.45 -4.88 -28.78
CA ILE A 7 5.75 -5.19 -27.52
C ILE A 7 6.75 -5.36 -26.37
N LEU A 8 7.84 -6.10 -26.57
CA LEU A 8 8.84 -6.29 -25.51
C LEU A 8 9.57 -5.00 -25.14
N ASP A 9 9.85 -4.14 -26.12
CA ASP A 9 10.48 -2.84 -25.88
C ASP A 9 9.54 -1.94 -25.07
N GLN A 10 8.25 -1.91 -25.42
CA GLN A 10 7.24 -1.19 -24.64
C GLN A 10 7.07 -1.75 -23.22
N MET A 11 7.05 -3.08 -23.04
CA MET A 11 7.01 -3.70 -21.72
C MET A 11 8.22 -3.30 -20.87
N THR A 12 9.41 -3.21 -21.47
CA THR A 12 10.63 -2.82 -20.76
C THR A 12 10.56 -1.36 -20.29
N VAL A 13 10.03 -0.45 -21.12
CA VAL A 13 9.81 0.96 -20.73
C VAL A 13 8.82 1.03 -19.56
N VAL A 14 7.66 0.38 -19.68
CA VAL A 14 6.63 0.37 -18.64
C VAL A 14 7.17 -0.23 -17.32
N LEU A 15 8.00 -1.27 -17.37
CA LEU A 15 8.61 -1.86 -16.19
C LEU A 15 9.65 -0.94 -15.53
N ASN A 16 10.40 -0.16 -16.31
CA ASN A 16 11.33 0.83 -15.75
C ASN A 16 10.59 2.01 -15.10
N ASP A 17 9.49 2.45 -15.71
CA ASP A 17 8.62 3.49 -15.14
C ASP A 17 7.97 2.99 -13.84
N LEU A 18 7.47 1.74 -13.86
CA LEU A 18 6.89 1.09 -12.69
C LEU A 18 7.90 0.96 -11.55
N LYS A 19 9.17 0.65 -11.86
CA LYS A 19 10.26 0.66 -10.85
C LYS A 19 10.40 2.03 -10.20
N THR A 20 10.45 3.09 -11.01
CA THR A 20 10.61 4.46 -10.51
C THR A 20 9.46 4.87 -9.60
N VAL A 21 8.22 4.54 -9.98
CA VAL A 21 7.02 4.80 -9.17
C VAL A 21 7.06 4.02 -7.85
N MET A 22 7.50 2.76 -7.87
CA MET A 22 7.60 1.92 -6.68
C MET A 22 8.74 2.31 -5.74
N ASP A 23 9.87 2.78 -6.27
CA ASP A 23 10.96 3.36 -5.48
C ASP A 23 10.48 4.65 -4.78
N ALA A 24 9.70 5.49 -5.48
CA ALA A 24 9.08 6.66 -4.87
C ALA A 24 8.06 6.27 -3.78
N GLU A 25 7.22 5.26 -4.04
CA GLU A 25 6.31 4.69 -3.04
C GLU A 25 7.06 4.29 -1.76
N GLN A 26 8.16 3.54 -1.91
CA GLN A 26 8.99 3.09 -0.80
C GLN A 26 9.56 4.27 0.00
N GLN A 27 10.06 5.31 -0.67
CA GLN A 27 10.56 6.52 0.00
C GLN A 27 9.48 7.21 0.82
N HIS A 28 8.28 7.34 0.27
CA HIS A 28 7.15 7.93 1.00
C HIS A 28 6.70 7.08 2.19
N LEU A 29 6.66 5.75 2.04
CA LEU A 29 6.29 4.84 3.12
C LEU A 29 7.34 4.74 4.23
N SER A 30 8.61 4.89 3.87
CA SER A 30 9.75 4.94 4.80
C SER A 30 9.86 6.28 5.51
N SER A 31 9.30 7.35 4.93
CA SER A 31 9.25 8.66 5.59
C SER A 31 8.37 8.59 6.83
N GLY A 32 8.81 9.23 7.92
CA GLY A 32 8.09 9.22 9.19
C GLY A 32 6.72 9.91 9.16
N GLN A 33 6.40 10.62 8.09
CA GLN A 33 5.10 11.28 7.85
C GLN A 33 4.57 10.90 6.47
N ILE A 34 3.44 10.19 6.44
CA ILE A 34 2.83 9.76 5.19
C ILE A 34 2.12 10.96 4.53
N ASN A 35 2.61 11.35 3.36
CA ASN A 35 1.91 12.30 2.49
C ASN A 35 0.81 11.56 1.70
N GLY A 36 -0.40 11.50 2.26
CA GLY A 36 -1.52 10.76 1.65
C GLY A 36 -1.84 11.15 0.20
N SER A 37 -1.74 12.44 -0.15
CA SER A 37 -1.96 12.92 -1.51
C SER A 37 -0.87 12.50 -2.50
N ALA A 38 0.39 12.45 -2.06
CA ALA A 38 1.50 11.96 -2.88
C ALA A 38 1.40 10.45 -3.08
N LEU A 39 1.09 9.71 -2.02
CA LEU A 39 0.90 8.26 -2.06
C LEU A 39 -0.30 7.87 -2.95
N GLN A 40 -1.38 8.64 -2.91
CA GLN A 40 -2.52 8.44 -3.80
C GLN A 40 -2.13 8.58 -5.28
N ARG A 41 -1.43 9.66 -5.66
CA ARG A 41 -0.95 9.85 -7.04
C ARG A 41 -0.06 8.70 -7.50
N ILE A 42 0.89 8.29 -6.65
CA ILE A 42 1.78 7.15 -6.92
C ILE A 42 0.98 5.85 -7.11
N THR A 43 -0.07 5.64 -6.32
CA THR A 43 -0.94 4.47 -6.44
C THR A 43 -1.74 4.48 -7.74
N GLU A 44 -2.24 5.66 -8.15
CA GLU A 44 -2.93 5.85 -9.43
C GLU A 44 -1.99 5.58 -10.61
N ASP A 45 -0.77 6.14 -10.60
CA ASP A 45 0.25 5.92 -11.62
C ASP A 45 0.65 4.44 -11.72
N LYS A 46 0.88 3.78 -10.58
CA LYS A 46 1.16 2.34 -10.49
C LYS A 46 0.02 1.51 -11.10
N SER A 47 -1.23 1.87 -10.80
CA SER A 47 -2.41 1.17 -11.34
C SER A 47 -2.53 1.34 -12.85
N SER A 48 -2.24 2.53 -13.37
CA SER A 48 -2.22 2.81 -14.81
C SER A 48 -1.16 1.98 -15.53
N LEU A 49 0.09 1.99 -15.01
CA LEU A 49 1.20 1.23 -15.59
C LEU A 49 0.95 -0.29 -15.56
N LEU A 50 0.36 -0.81 -14.49
CA LEU A 50 -0.02 -2.23 -14.40
C LEU A 50 -1.10 -2.60 -15.41
N ALA A 51 -2.08 -1.73 -15.66
CA ALA A 51 -3.09 -1.95 -16.68
C ALA A 51 -2.48 -1.97 -18.09
N THR A 52 -1.55 -1.06 -18.38
CA THR A 52 -0.79 -1.05 -19.63
C THR A 52 0.06 -2.32 -19.78
N LEU A 53 0.73 -2.77 -18.72
CA LEU A 53 1.52 -3.98 -18.73
C LEU A 53 0.68 -5.24 -19.00
N ASP A 54 -0.50 -5.36 -18.37
CA ASP A 54 -1.45 -6.45 -18.62
C ASP A 54 -1.94 -6.47 -20.07
N TYR A 55 -2.22 -5.29 -20.64
CA TYR A 55 -2.58 -5.17 -22.05
C TYR A 55 -1.46 -5.64 -22.99
N LEU A 56 -0.21 -5.24 -22.73
CA LEU A 56 0.95 -5.65 -23.52
C LEU A 56 1.22 -7.16 -23.41
N GLU A 57 1.08 -7.75 -22.21
CA GLU A 57 1.23 -9.20 -22.03
C GLU A 57 0.15 -9.99 -22.80
N LYS A 58 -1.10 -9.51 -22.83
CA LYS A 58 -2.16 -10.11 -23.65
C LYS A 58 -1.83 -10.07 -25.13
N GLN A 59 -1.34 -8.93 -25.64
CA GLN A 59 -0.89 -8.84 -27.03
C GLN A 59 0.28 -9.78 -27.33
N ARG A 60 1.25 -9.86 -26.42
CA ARG A 60 2.43 -10.72 -26.55
C ARG A 60 2.02 -12.19 -26.71
N ARG A 61 1.10 -12.67 -25.88
CA ARG A 61 0.57 -14.05 -25.95
C ARG A 61 -0.11 -14.32 -27.30
N ALA A 62 -0.94 -13.39 -27.77
CA ALA A 62 -1.63 -13.53 -29.06
C ALA A 62 -0.66 -13.60 -30.26
N GLU A 63 0.44 -12.81 -30.24
CA GLU A 63 1.48 -12.87 -31.29
C GLU A 63 2.37 -14.11 -31.18
N GLN A 64 2.65 -14.59 -29.96
CA GLN A 64 3.49 -15.78 -29.75
C GLN A 64 2.79 -17.06 -30.24
N ASP A 65 1.49 -17.21 -29.99
CA ASP A 65 0.72 -18.37 -30.46
C ASP A 65 0.65 -18.45 -31.99
N GLN A 66 0.77 -17.32 -32.69
CA GLN A 66 0.77 -17.25 -34.16
C GLN A 66 2.13 -17.52 -34.80
N LYS A 67 3.24 -17.24 -34.10
CA LYS A 67 4.60 -17.34 -34.64
C LYS A 67 5.46 -18.21 -33.75
N ARG A 68 5.25 -19.53 -33.85
CA ARG A 68 6.08 -20.56 -33.22
C ARG A 68 7.44 -20.63 -33.94
N SER A 69 8.30 -19.63 -33.73
CA SER A 69 9.68 -19.66 -34.25
C SER A 69 10.66 -19.07 -33.25
N ALA A 70 11.69 -19.86 -32.98
CA ALA A 70 12.80 -19.58 -32.09
C ALA A 70 13.52 -18.31 -32.55
N ASN A 71 13.52 -17.30 -31.68
CA ASN A 71 14.42 -16.16 -31.77
C ASN A 71 15.14 -16.08 -30.43
N ASP A 72 16.41 -16.49 -30.39
CA ASP A 72 17.19 -16.50 -29.15
C ASP A 72 17.35 -15.10 -28.54
N GLU A 73 17.43 -14.05 -29.37
CA GLU A 73 17.42 -12.64 -28.91
C GLU A 73 16.12 -12.27 -28.18
N MET A 74 14.99 -12.86 -28.61
CA MET A 74 13.70 -12.65 -27.97
C MET A 74 13.65 -13.33 -26.59
N ASN A 75 14.31 -14.49 -26.44
CA ASN A 75 14.42 -15.19 -25.17
C ASN A 75 15.24 -14.39 -24.15
N GLU A 76 16.33 -13.75 -24.57
CA GLU A 76 17.16 -12.91 -23.70
C GLU A 76 16.41 -11.66 -23.21
N ARG A 77 15.69 -10.97 -24.10
CA ARG A 77 14.84 -9.84 -23.73
C ARG A 77 13.72 -10.27 -22.79
N TRP A 78 13.10 -11.41 -23.06
CA TRP A 78 12.06 -11.97 -22.19
C TRP A 78 12.60 -12.34 -20.82
N GLN A 79 13.78 -12.96 -20.75
CA GLN A 79 14.44 -13.25 -19.48
C GLN A 79 14.65 -11.98 -18.66
N THR A 80 15.18 -10.92 -19.29
CA THR A 80 15.36 -9.61 -18.64
C THR A 80 14.04 -9.04 -18.10
N ILE A 81 12.95 -9.14 -18.88
CA ILE A 81 11.61 -8.70 -18.47
C ILE A 81 11.11 -9.50 -17.26
N THR A 82 11.31 -10.82 -17.25
CA THR A 82 10.91 -11.68 -16.12
C THR A 82 11.70 -11.37 -14.85
N GLU A 83 13.01 -11.13 -14.96
CA GLU A 83 13.88 -10.74 -13.85
C GLU A 83 13.45 -9.38 -13.27
N LYS A 84 13.19 -8.38 -14.14
CA LYS A 84 12.65 -7.07 -13.72
C LYS A 84 11.31 -7.22 -13.01
N THR A 85 10.41 -8.04 -13.54
CA THR A 85 9.09 -8.27 -12.95
C THR A 85 9.19 -8.94 -11.58
N GLN A 86 10.11 -9.90 -11.42
CA GLN A 86 10.36 -10.53 -10.13
C GLN A 86 10.90 -9.52 -9.12
N HIS A 87 11.86 -8.68 -9.51
CA HIS A 87 12.37 -7.63 -8.64
C HIS A 87 11.28 -6.63 -8.23
N LEU A 88 10.40 -6.23 -9.14
CA LEU A 88 9.25 -5.38 -8.82
C LEU A 88 8.29 -6.07 -7.85
N ARG A 89 8.06 -7.38 -7.99
CA ARG A 89 7.24 -8.13 -7.03
C ARG A 89 7.82 -8.07 -5.62
N ASP A 90 9.13 -8.26 -5.48
CA ASP A 90 9.82 -8.21 -4.18
C ASP A 90 9.72 -6.81 -3.55
N LEU A 91 9.90 -5.76 -4.36
CA LEU A 91 9.74 -4.37 -3.94
C LEU A 91 8.29 -4.10 -3.51
N ASN A 92 7.30 -4.61 -4.24
CA ASN A 92 5.88 -4.46 -3.87
C ASN A 92 5.58 -5.12 -2.52
N GLN A 93 6.14 -6.31 -2.29
CA GLN A 93 5.99 -7.02 -1.03
C GLN A 93 6.62 -6.24 0.13
N HIS A 94 7.80 -5.65 -0.11
CA HIS A 94 8.45 -4.78 0.87
C HIS A 94 7.62 -3.54 1.21
N ASN A 95 7.06 -2.86 0.20
CA ASN A 95 6.15 -1.72 0.39
C ASN A 95 4.90 -2.14 1.20
N GLY A 96 4.38 -3.34 0.97
CA GLY A 96 3.30 -3.92 1.78
C GLY A 96 3.65 -4.06 3.26
N TRP A 97 4.85 -4.56 3.58
CA TRP A 97 5.32 -4.65 4.97
C TRP A 97 5.50 -3.29 5.63
N LEU A 98 6.00 -2.29 4.89
CA LEU A 98 6.12 -0.91 5.41
C LEU A 98 4.75 -0.32 5.74
N LEU A 99 3.77 -0.50 4.86
CA LEU A 99 2.38 -0.07 5.09
C LEU A 99 1.78 -0.74 6.32
N GLU A 100 1.96 -2.04 6.48
CA GLU A 100 1.48 -2.78 7.65
C GLU A 100 2.09 -2.23 8.95
N GLY A 101 3.41 -1.99 8.97
CA GLY A 101 4.09 -1.36 10.11
C GLY A 101 3.59 0.06 10.43
N GLN A 102 3.20 0.83 9.41
CA GLN A 102 2.60 2.16 9.59
C GLN A 102 1.18 2.06 10.18
N ILE A 103 0.36 1.12 9.71
CA ILE A 103 -0.98 0.86 10.24
C ILE A 103 -0.91 0.46 11.71
N ILE A 104 0.02 -0.42 12.08
CA ILE A 104 0.23 -0.84 13.48
C ILE A 104 0.58 0.36 14.37
N ARG A 105 1.53 1.20 13.94
CA ARG A 105 1.91 2.42 14.69
C ARG A 105 0.76 3.41 14.81
N ASN A 106 -0.03 3.59 13.74
CA ASN A 106 -1.19 4.46 13.76
C ASN A 106 -2.25 3.96 14.75
N GLN A 107 -2.53 2.65 14.77
CA GLN A 107 -3.44 2.04 15.72
C GLN A 107 -2.98 2.23 17.16
N GLN A 108 -1.68 2.03 17.44
CA GLN A 108 -1.11 2.27 18.78
C GLN A 108 -1.24 3.74 19.21
N ALA A 109 -0.96 4.68 18.30
CA ALA A 109 -1.14 6.11 18.58
C ALA A 109 -2.62 6.45 18.85
N LEU A 110 -3.55 5.87 18.09
CA LEU A 110 -4.98 6.02 18.31
C LEU A 110 -5.41 5.45 19.66
N GLU A 111 -4.88 4.31 20.11
CA GLU A 111 -5.17 3.78 21.45
C GLU A 111 -4.71 4.72 22.57
N VAL A 112 -3.55 5.36 22.43
CA VAL A 112 -3.06 6.35 23.42
C VAL A 112 -3.91 7.63 23.40
N LEU A 113 -4.31 8.07 22.21
CA LEU A 113 -5.14 9.28 22.03
C LEU A 113 -6.61 9.05 22.32
N LYS A 114 -7.07 7.79 22.35
CA LYS A 114 -8.45 7.47 22.74
C LYS A 114 -8.65 8.02 24.15
N PRO A 115 -9.62 8.92 24.35
CA PRO A 115 -9.95 9.37 25.69
C PRO A 115 -10.35 8.14 26.48
N HIS A 116 -9.53 7.75 27.44
CA HIS A 116 -9.97 6.87 28.51
C HIS A 116 -11.22 7.54 29.05
N LYS A 117 -12.37 6.86 28.95
CA LYS A 117 -13.61 7.34 29.54
C LYS A 117 -13.37 7.43 31.03
N GLU A 118 -12.84 8.55 31.49
CA GLU A 118 -12.90 8.88 32.90
C GLU A 118 -14.39 8.88 33.22
N PRO A 119 -14.86 8.06 34.16
CA PRO A 119 -16.17 8.30 34.73
C PRO A 119 -16.04 9.70 35.32
N GLY A 120 -16.66 10.70 34.68
CA GLY A 120 -16.51 12.10 35.02
C GLY A 120 -16.63 12.25 36.54
N LEU A 121 -15.47 12.35 37.20
CA LEU A 121 -15.43 12.37 38.65
C LEU A 121 -16.14 13.63 39.13
N TYR A 122 -16.12 14.66 38.28
CA TYR A 122 -16.81 15.93 38.42
C TYR A 122 -17.85 16.12 37.31
N GLY A 123 -19.08 16.46 37.70
CA GLY A 123 -20.12 16.91 36.77
C GLY A 123 -19.77 18.24 36.10
N ALA A 124 -20.58 18.68 35.14
CA ALA A 124 -20.43 19.99 34.47
C ALA A 124 -20.51 21.20 35.43
N ASP A 125 -20.98 20.98 36.66
CA ASP A 125 -21.05 21.88 37.79
C ASP A 125 -19.83 21.79 38.74
N GLY A 126 -18.83 20.95 38.43
CA GLY A 126 -17.63 20.78 39.24
C GLY A 126 -17.86 20.02 40.54
N GLN A 127 -19.00 19.33 40.71
CA GLN A 127 -19.28 18.56 41.91
C GLN A 127 -18.85 17.10 41.73
N ALA A 128 -18.14 16.58 42.73
CA ALA A 128 -17.77 15.17 42.75
C ALA A 128 -19.05 14.34 42.77
N ALA A 129 -19.20 13.35 41.87
CA ALA A 129 -20.33 12.44 41.90
C ALA A 129 -20.33 11.69 43.25
N THR A 130 -21.06 12.21 44.23
CA THR A 130 -21.18 11.60 45.54
C THR A 130 -21.79 10.22 45.33
N ALA A 131 -20.95 9.19 45.35
CA ALA A 131 -21.39 7.84 45.61
C ALA A 131 -22.27 7.93 46.85
N ARG A 132 -23.58 7.64 46.69
CA ARG A 132 -24.54 7.63 47.80
C ARG A 132 -24.08 6.56 48.78
N ILE A 133 -23.23 6.95 49.71
CA ILE A 133 -22.84 6.16 50.87
C ILE A 133 -24.09 6.09 51.74
N THR A 134 -24.64 4.88 51.81
CA THR A 134 -25.57 4.36 52.80
C THR A 134 -25.43 4.95 54.20
N GLY A 135 -26.55 5.27 54.85
CA GLY A 135 -26.64 5.22 56.31
C GLY A 135 -27.32 6.42 56.97
N GLY A 136 -28.63 6.32 57.19
CA GLY A 136 -29.37 7.25 58.02
C GLY A 136 -30.67 6.64 58.52
N LYS A 137 -30.58 5.58 59.33
CA LYS A 137 -31.71 5.10 60.13
C LYS A 137 -32.19 6.27 61.01
N LYS A 138 -33.41 6.75 60.77
CA LYS A 138 -34.08 7.68 61.68
C LYS A 138 -34.43 6.94 62.96
N ILE A 139 -33.81 7.35 64.06
CA ILE A 139 -34.23 6.98 65.42
C ILE A 139 -35.36 7.94 65.77
N SER A 140 -36.56 7.41 66.02
CA SER A 140 -37.67 8.16 66.63
C SER A 140 -37.92 7.56 68.02
N ILE A 141 -38.01 8.45 69.01
CA ILE A 141 -38.43 8.20 70.39
C ILE A 141 -39.96 8.17 70.44
#